data_AF-A0AAW8H7I5-F1
#
_entry.id   AF-A0AAW8H7I5-F1
#
_cell.length_a   1.000
_cell.length_b   1.000
_cell.length_c   1.000
_cell.angle_alpha   90.00
_cell.angle_beta   90.00
_cell.angle_gamma   90.00
#
_symmetry.space_group_name_H-M   'P 1'
#
loop_
_entity.id
_entity.type
_entity.pdbx_description
1 polymer ?
#
loop_
_entity_poly.entity_id
_entity_poly.type
_entity_poly.pdbx_seq_one_letter_code
_entity_poly.pdbx_strand_id
1 'polypeptide(L)' 'MVNIVHCPVDDRLIHGQVATAWLPHTNANLCLVVNDSIAVNDDKRLLLQMALPEGIQLRYFSVEKSLR' A
#
# COMPACT_ATOMS: atom_id res chain seq x y z
N MET A 1 -13.14 -13.50 2.51
CA MET A 1 -12.80 -13.14 1.12
C MET A 1 -12.40 -11.68 1.12
N VAL A 2 -11.29 -11.32 0.46
CA VAL A 2 -10.81 -9.93 0.39
C VAL A 2 -11.65 -9.18 -0.65
N ASN A 3 -12.02 -7.93 -0.38
CA ASN A 3 -12.68 -7.05 -1.33
C ASN A 3 -11.70 -5.98 -1.81
N ILE A 4 -11.35 -5.98 -3.10
CA ILE A 4 -10.46 -4.99 -3.70
C ILE A 4 -11.32 -3.79 -4.12
N VAL A 5 -11.28 -2.72 -3.32
CA VAL A 5 -12.07 -1.50 -3.56
C VAL A 5 -11.37 -0.49 -4.46
N HIS A 6 -10.04 -0.56 -4.57
CA HIS A 6 -9.22 0.31 -5.42
C HIS A 6 -7.89 -0.37 -5.78
N CYS A 7 -7.35 -0.12 -6.98
CA CYS A 7 -6.10 -0.70 -7.46
C CYS A 7 -5.36 0.26 -8.43
N PRO A 8 -4.72 1.31 -7.92
CA PRO A 8 -3.95 2.24 -8.75
C PRO A 8 -2.56 1.67 -9.05
N VAL A 9 -1.99 2.06 -10.19
CA VAL A 9 -0.60 1.79 -10.55
C VAL A 9 0.17 3.11 -10.51
N ASP A 10 1.10 3.24 -9.56
CA ASP A 10 1.97 4.41 -9.37
C ASP A 10 3.37 3.90 -9.01
N ASP A 11 4.40 4.39 -9.71
CA ASP A 11 5.80 4.01 -9.54
C ASP A 11 6.40 4.52 -8.22
N ARG A 12 5.83 5.59 -7.66
CA ARG A 12 6.22 6.19 -6.39
C ARG A 12 5.47 5.59 -5.20
N LEU A 13 4.52 4.70 -5.44
CA LEU A 13 3.77 3.97 -4.42
C LEU A 13 2.97 4.92 -3.49
N ILE A 14 3.24 4.90 -2.19
CA ILE A 14 2.58 5.77 -1.20
C ILE A 14 3.46 7.00 -1.03
N HIS A 15 3.02 8.13 -1.56
CA HIS A 15 3.79 9.37 -1.51
C HIS A 15 2.89 10.61 -1.36
N GLY A 16 3.44 11.62 -0.67
CA GLY A 16 2.83 12.93 -0.51
C GLY A 16 1.39 12.89 0.00
N GLN A 17 0.59 13.87 -0.43
CA GLN A 17 -0.83 13.95 -0.09
C GLN A 17 -1.71 13.11 -1.04
N VAL A 18 -1.14 12.49 -2.08
CA VAL A 18 -1.92 11.75 -3.08
C VAL A 18 -2.59 10.55 -2.43
N ALA A 19 -1.83 9.72 -1.71
CA ALA A 19 -2.39 8.58 -0.95
C ALA A 19 -3.45 9.04 0.05
N THR A 20 -3.16 10.12 0.78
CA THR A 20 -4.06 10.72 1.78
C THR A 20 -5.34 11.28 1.16
N ALA A 21 -5.32 11.69 -0.10
CA ALA A 21 -6.48 12.25 -0.78
C ALA A 21 -7.50 11.17 -1.17
N TRP A 22 -7.07 10.01 -1.66
CA TRP A 22 -8.00 8.97 -2.12
C TRP A 22 -8.31 7.91 -1.07
N LEU A 23 -7.36 7.55 -0.20
CA LEU A 23 -7.56 6.47 0.79
C LEU A 23 -8.82 6.66 1.66
N PRO A 24 -9.12 7.85 2.21
CA PRO A 24 -10.32 8.07 3.02
C PRO A 24 -11.64 7.84 2.27
N HIS A 25 -11.64 7.96 0.94
CA HIS A 25 -12.83 7.79 0.11
C HIS A 25 -13.07 6.34 -0.34
N THR A 26 -12.09 5.45 -0.13
CA THR A 26 -12.19 4.04 -0.55
C THR A 26 -12.87 3.13 0.48
N ASN A 27 -13.02 3.58 1.73
CA ASN A 27 -13.37 2.73 2.88
C ASN A 27 -12.42 1.53 3.08
N ALA A 28 -11.19 1.61 2.56
CA ALA A 28 -10.19 0.57 2.75
C ALA A 28 -9.66 0.59 4.20
N ASN A 29 -9.57 -0.60 4.80
CA ASN A 29 -8.94 -0.82 6.11
C ASN A 29 -7.48 -1.31 5.99
N LEU A 30 -7.05 -1.66 4.77
CA LEU A 30 -5.76 -2.22 4.45
C LEU A 30 -5.27 -1.66 3.11
N CYS A 31 -4.03 -1.18 3.09
CA CYS A 31 -3.27 -0.89 1.90
C CYS A 31 -2.25 -2.01 1.67
N LEU A 32 -2.25 -2.59 0.47
CA LEU A 32 -1.33 -3.65 0.07
C LEU A 32 -0.43 -3.13 -1.07
N VAL A 33 0.85 -2.99 -0.79
CA VAL A 33 1.87 -2.70 -1.80
C VAL A 33 2.36 -4.03 -2.37
N VAL A 34 2.05 -4.27 -3.65
CA VAL A 34 2.50 -5.46 -4.39
C VAL A 34 3.71 -5.06 -5.23
N ASN A 35 4.91 -5.31 -4.70
CA ASN A 35 6.16 -5.00 -5.39
C ASN A 35 7.30 -5.83 -4.78
N ASP A 36 7.94 -6.68 -5.59
CA ASP A 36 8.98 -7.62 -5.13
C ASP A 36 10.16 -6.92 -4.45
N SER A 37 10.59 -5.77 -4.98
CA SER A 37 11.73 -5.02 -4.43
C SER A 37 11.41 -4.38 -3.08
N ILE A 38 10.16 -3.94 -2.87
CA ILE A 38 9.69 -3.37 -1.60
C ILE A 38 9.37 -4.48 -0.60
N ALA A 39 8.95 -5.64 -1.09
CA ALA A 39 8.66 -6.83 -0.26
C ALA A 39 9.91 -7.41 0.43
N VAL A 40 11.10 -6.86 0.21
CA VAL A 40 12.34 -7.29 0.88
C VAL A 40 13.20 -6.12 1.39
N ASN A 41 12.75 -4.87 1.26
CA ASN A 41 13.54 -3.69 1.62
C ASN A 41 12.92 -2.92 2.80
N ASP A 42 13.47 -3.11 3.99
CA ASP A 42 12.91 -2.57 5.23
C ASP A 42 13.01 -1.04 5.34
N ASP A 43 14.07 -0.43 4.82
CA ASP A 43 14.21 1.04 4.82
C ASP A 43 13.11 1.70 3.98
N LYS A 44 12.86 1.17 2.77
CA LYS A 44 11.79 1.69 1.90
C LYS A 44 10.40 1.46 2.51
N ARG A 45 10.18 0.33 3.18
CA ARG A 45 8.92 0.04 3.89
C ARG A 45 8.67 1.03 5.02
N LEU A 46 9.71 1.41 5.76
CA LEU A 46 9.58 2.40 6.82
C LEU A 46 9.12 3.76 6.26
N LEU A 47 9.72 4.22 5.16
CA LEU A 47 9.36 5.46 4.49
C LEU A 47 7.90 5.47 4.01
N LEU A 48 7.45 4.38 3.39
CA LEU A 48 6.07 4.23 2.92
C LEU A 48 5.07 4.19 4.08
N GLN A 49 5.46 3.60 5.21
CA GLN A 49 4.62 3.56 6.41
C GLN A 49 4.40 4.95 7.02
N MET A 50 5.42 5.82 6.97
CA MET A 50 5.30 7.21 7.43
C MET A 50 4.35 8.06 6.55
N ALA A 51 4.12 7.65 5.30
CA ALA A 51 3.23 8.34 4.37
C ALA A 51 1.78 7.83 4.43
N LEU A 52 1.50 6.78 5.21
CA LEU A 52 0.16 6.21 5.32
C LEU A 52 -0.68 6.98 6.36
N PRO A 53 -1.96 7.30 6.06
CA PRO A 53 -2.88 7.86 7.04
C PRO A 53 -3.09 6.95 8.26
N GLU A 54 -3.40 7.55 9.40
CA GLU A 54 -3.74 6.80 10.62
C GLU A 54 -4.97 5.91 10.42
N GLY A 55 -4.99 4.77 11.10
CA GLY A 55 -6.12 3.83 11.09
C GLY A 55 -6.16 2.84 9.92
N ILE A 56 -5.25 2.96 8.94
CA ILE A 56 -5.14 2.01 7.82
C ILE A 56 -3.93 1.09 8.06
N GLN A 57 -4.10 -0.21 7.86
CA GLN A 57 -2.99 -1.16 7.93
C GLN A 57 -2.15 -1.12 6.64
N LEU A 58 -0.84 -1.36 6.76
CA LEU A 58 0.06 -1.49 5.61
C LEU A 58 0.68 -2.88 5.53
N ARG A 59 0.67 -3.47 4.34
CA ARG A 59 1.35 -4.75 4.04
C ARG A 59 2.11 -4.64 2.72
N TYR A 60 3.17 -5.45 2.61
CA TYR A 60 4.06 -5.48 1.46
C TYR A 60 4.23 -6.93 0.98
N PHE A 61 3.72 -7.24 -0.21
CA PHE A 61 3.82 -8.58 -0.79
C PHE A 61 4.63 -8.55 -2.09
N SER A 62 5.29 -9.67 -2.39
CA SER A 62 5.72 -9.97 -3.75
C SER A 62 4.48 -10.24 -4.62
N VAL A 63 4.65 -10.15 -5.94
CA VAL A 63 3.60 -10.51 -6.90
C VAL A 63 3.14 -11.94 -6.65
N GLU A 64 4.08 -12.89 -6.52
CA GLU A 64 3.75 -14.30 -6.27
C GLU A 64 2.93 -14.48 -5.00
N LYS A 65 3.28 -13.79 -3.91
CA LYS A 65 2.57 -13.90 -2.63
C LYS A 65 1.16 -13.32 -2.72
N SER A 66 0.94 -12.29 -3.53
CA SER A 66 -0.39 -11.66 -3.69
C SER A 66 -1.42 -12.52 -4.41
N LEU A 67 -0.98 -13.56 -5.13
CA LEU A 67 -1.85 -14.48 -5.87
C LEU A 67 -2.39 -15.65 -5.03
N ARG A 68 -1.92 -15.79 -3.79
CA ARG A 68 -2.29 -16.88 -2.86
C ARG A 68 -3.24 -16.36 -1.78
#